data_AF-H4EZG7-F1
#
_entry.id   AF-H4EZG7-F1
#
_cell.length_a   1.000
_cell.length_b   1.000
_cell.length_c   1.000
_cell.angle_alpha   90.00
_cell.angle_beta   90.00
_cell.angle_gamma   90.00
#
_symmetry.space_group_name_H-M   'P 1'
#
loop_
_entity.id
_entity.type
_entity.pdbx_description
1 polymer ?
#
loop_
_entity_poly.entity_id
_entity_poly.type
_entity_poly.pdbx_seq_one_letter_code
_entity_poly.pdbx_strand_id
1 'polypeptide(L)'
;MANAFFANWRQNIIYIGFVVIFLVFAVTLADKGFLNPNNLLNIVRQTAMIAVMAIAMTFVLSAGEIDLSVGAVAGLATVTVAMGIAAGGPIVGVGAGIATGLAVGMFNGWLTTRIGIPSFLTTLAMMGIAKGVAMWISATAAVPILSSGYSWLFGGGNLGPVPVLMLWMAVLGGIGHIVLRRSGFGRRVLATGG
;
A
#
# COMPACT_ATOMS: atom_id res chain seq x y z
N MET A 1 16.57 24.62 21.34
CA MET A 1 15.95 23.74 20.32
C MET A 1 14.51 23.35 20.67
N ALA A 2 14.19 22.95 21.93
CA ALA A 2 12.81 22.60 22.32
C ALA A 2 11.78 23.75 22.17
N ASN A 3 12.16 25.00 22.45
CA ASN A 3 11.25 26.14 22.36
C ASN A 3 10.70 26.41 20.95
N ALA A 4 11.45 26.09 19.89
CA ALA A 4 10.99 26.27 18.50
C ALA A 4 10.00 25.17 18.06
N PHE A 5 10.13 23.95 18.63
CA PHE A 5 9.25 22.83 18.32
C PHE A 5 7.82 23.06 18.85
N PHE A 6 7.70 23.55 20.08
CA PHE A 6 6.41 23.88 20.69
C PHE A 6 5.85 25.23 20.23
N ALA A 7 6.70 26.19 19.80
CA ALA A 7 6.23 27.42 19.18
C ALA A 7 5.46 27.16 17.86
N ASN A 8 5.88 26.13 17.10
CA ASN A 8 5.21 25.68 15.88
C ASN A 8 4.27 24.48 16.11
N TRP A 9 3.59 24.40 17.26
CA TRP A 9 2.76 23.26 17.65
C TRP A 9 1.72 22.87 16.59
N ARG A 10 1.19 23.84 15.82
CA ARG A 10 0.24 23.58 14.72
C ARG A 10 0.85 22.76 13.58
N GLN A 11 2.13 22.98 13.25
CA GLN A 11 2.84 22.19 12.23
C GLN A 11 3.25 20.81 12.77
N ASN A 12 3.55 20.72 14.06
CA ASN A 12 3.98 19.48 14.70
C ASN A 12 2.84 18.66 15.30
N ILE A 13 1.58 19.08 15.12
CA ILE A 13 0.42 18.49 15.80
C ILE A 13 0.27 17.00 15.52
N ILE A 14 0.63 16.56 14.31
CA ILE A 14 0.57 15.15 13.91
C ILE A 14 1.61 14.34 14.69
N TYR A 15 2.84 14.84 14.83
CA TYR A 15 3.90 14.17 15.59
C TYR A 15 3.60 14.17 17.09
N ILE A 16 3.10 15.29 17.62
CA ILE A 16 2.68 15.39 19.02
C ILE A 16 1.53 14.41 19.28
N GLY A 17 0.51 14.40 18.42
CA GLY A 17 -0.61 13.46 18.51
C GLY A 17 -0.16 12.01 18.47
N PHE A 18 0.77 11.66 17.57
CA PHE A 18 1.36 10.32 17.52
C PHE A 18 2.05 9.94 18.83
N VAL A 19 2.92 10.80 19.36
CA VAL A 19 3.63 10.53 20.64
C VAL A 19 2.65 10.40 21.79
N VAL A 20 1.64 11.27 21.87
CA VAL A 20 0.61 11.20 22.92
C VAL A 20 -0.18 9.90 22.83
N ILE A 21 -0.68 9.53 21.65
CA ILE A 21 -1.42 8.28 21.46
C ILE A 21 -0.55 7.07 21.80
N PHE A 22 0.72 7.08 21.36
CA PHE A 22 1.66 6.01 21.65
C PHE A 22 1.90 5.86 23.16
N LEU A 23 2.15 6.96 23.87
CA LEU A 23 2.37 6.93 25.32
C LEU A 23 1.11 6.48 26.08
N VAL A 24 -0.07 6.96 25.67
CA VAL A 24 -1.34 6.54 26.27
C VAL A 24 -1.51 5.03 26.15
N PHE A 25 -1.30 4.44 24.97
CA PHE A 25 -1.41 2.99 24.80
C PHE A 25 -0.24 2.23 25.44
N ALA A 26 0.96 2.79 25.46
CA ALA A 26 2.11 2.21 26.12
C ALA A 26 1.89 2.07 27.63
N VAL A 27 1.19 3.01 28.26
CA VAL A 27 0.86 2.95 29.70
C VAL A 27 -0.40 2.10 29.94
N THR A 28 -1.47 2.31 29.16
CA THR A 28 -2.78 1.69 29.45
C THR A 28 -2.93 0.26 28.94
N LEU A 29 -2.08 -0.18 28.01
CA LEU A 29 -2.05 -1.56 27.47
C LEU A 29 -0.67 -2.23 27.62
N ALA A 30 0.17 -1.77 28.55
CA ALA A 30 1.48 -2.36 28.82
C ALA A 30 1.37 -3.86 29.15
N ASP A 31 0.45 -4.19 30.04
CA ASP A 31 0.08 -5.52 30.52
C ASP A 31 -0.61 -6.38 29.44
N LYS A 32 -1.28 -5.72 28.49
CA LYS A 32 -1.97 -6.37 27.35
C LYS A 32 -1.06 -6.61 26.14
N GLY A 33 0.25 -6.40 26.29
CA GLY A 33 1.24 -6.71 25.26
C GLY A 33 1.37 -5.65 24.17
N PHE A 34 0.92 -4.41 24.38
CA PHE A 34 1.13 -3.32 23.40
C PHE A 34 2.62 -3.14 23.07
N LEU A 35 3.47 -3.14 24.10
CA LEU A 35 4.93 -3.04 23.98
C LEU A 35 5.62 -4.38 23.65
N ASN A 36 4.86 -5.46 23.44
CA ASN A 36 5.45 -6.74 23.03
C ASN A 36 6.14 -6.57 21.66
N PRO A 37 7.43 -6.95 21.52
CA PRO A 37 8.15 -6.82 20.25
C PRO A 37 7.42 -7.47 19.07
N ASN A 38 6.75 -8.61 19.27
CA ASN A 38 5.98 -9.26 18.22
C ASN A 38 4.76 -8.43 17.78
N ASN A 39 4.10 -7.77 18.74
CA ASN A 39 2.99 -6.87 18.43
C ASN A 39 3.48 -5.65 17.64
N LEU A 40 4.57 -5.01 18.09
CA LEU A 40 5.16 -3.87 17.39
C LEU A 40 5.62 -4.25 15.98
N LEU A 41 6.26 -5.40 15.80
CA LEU A 41 6.66 -5.90 14.49
C LEU A 41 5.46 -6.20 13.59
N ASN A 42 4.36 -6.73 14.14
CA ASN A 42 3.13 -6.95 13.37
C ASN A 42 2.49 -5.64 12.93
N ILE A 43 2.46 -4.61 13.78
CA ILE A 43 2.02 -3.27 13.40
C ILE A 43 2.88 -2.76 12.24
N VAL A 44 4.20 -2.84 12.37
CA VAL A 44 5.13 -2.40 11.33
C VAL A 44 4.92 -3.15 10.01
N ARG A 45 4.65 -4.46 10.03
CA ARG A 45 4.31 -5.23 8.81
C ARG A 45 3.04 -4.71 8.13
N GLN A 46 1.99 -4.49 8.91
CA GLN A 46 0.72 -4.01 8.38
C GLN A 46 0.88 -2.60 7.80
N THR A 47 1.61 -1.72 8.51
CA THR A 47 1.92 -0.38 8.03
C THR A 47 2.81 -0.40 6.79
N ALA A 48 3.76 -1.33 6.67
CA ALA A 48 4.63 -1.43 5.49
C ALA A 48 3.83 -1.69 4.20
N MET A 49 2.81 -2.57 4.25
CA MET A 49 1.93 -2.80 3.10
C MET A 49 1.16 -1.53 2.70
N ILE A 50 0.63 -0.80 3.69
CA ILE A 50 -0.05 0.48 3.46
C ILE A 50 0.91 1.53 2.91
N ALA A 51 2.15 1.60 3.43
CA ALA A 51 3.16 2.54 2.99
C ALA A 51 3.57 2.31 1.53
N VAL A 52 3.68 1.04 1.09
CA VAL A 52 3.94 0.72 -0.32
C VAL A 52 2.81 1.23 -1.22
N MET A 53 1.55 1.04 -0.82
CA MET A 53 0.41 1.62 -1.55
C MET A 53 0.45 3.16 -1.54
N ALA A 54 0.82 3.77 -0.41
CA ALA A 54 0.93 5.21 -0.27
C ALA A 54 2.02 5.82 -1.19
N ILE A 55 3.11 5.09 -1.44
CA ILE A 55 4.13 5.49 -2.43
C ILE A 55 3.51 5.58 -3.82
N ALA A 56 2.71 4.59 -4.24
CA ALA A 56 2.00 4.64 -5.52
C ALA A 56 0.99 5.81 -5.55
N MET A 57 0.22 6.00 -4.48
CA MET A 57 -0.73 7.11 -4.35
C MET A 57 -0.05 8.49 -4.41
N THR A 58 1.21 8.59 -4.00
CA THR A 58 1.97 9.85 -4.15
C THR A 58 2.05 10.27 -5.60
N PHE A 59 2.23 9.34 -6.55
CA PHE A 59 2.25 9.65 -7.98
C PHE A 59 0.87 10.08 -8.49
N VAL A 60 -0.20 9.41 -8.05
CA VAL A 60 -1.59 9.73 -8.43
C VAL A 60 -1.95 11.14 -7.95
N LEU A 61 -1.70 11.43 -6.68
CA LEU A 61 -1.96 12.74 -6.07
C LEU A 61 -1.08 13.84 -6.70
N SER A 62 0.18 13.52 -7.02
CA SER A 62 1.08 14.46 -7.72
C SER A 62 0.61 14.80 -9.13
N ALA A 63 -0.19 13.93 -9.76
CA ALA A 63 -0.85 14.20 -11.03
C ALA A 63 -2.19 14.95 -10.88
N GLY A 64 -2.57 15.36 -9.66
CA GLY A 64 -3.83 16.06 -9.40
C GLY A 64 -5.05 15.13 -9.36
N GLU A 65 -4.84 13.81 -9.32
CA GLU A 65 -5.90 12.81 -9.38
C GLU A 65 -6.13 12.13 -8.03
N ILE A 66 -7.26 11.44 -7.88
CA ILE A 66 -7.60 10.66 -6.68
C ILE A 66 -7.91 9.22 -7.09
N ASP A 67 -7.33 8.26 -6.37
CA ASP A 67 -7.64 6.83 -6.52
C ASP A 67 -8.19 6.23 -5.22
N LEU A 68 -9.50 5.98 -5.22
CA LEU A 68 -10.21 5.31 -4.12
C LEU A 68 -10.16 3.77 -4.23
N SER A 69 -9.81 3.24 -5.40
CA SER A 69 -9.84 1.81 -5.69
C SER A 69 -8.62 1.05 -5.19
N VAL A 70 -7.51 1.73 -4.89
CA VAL A 70 -6.20 1.10 -4.61
C VAL A 70 -6.26 -0.07 -3.62
N GLY A 71 -7.03 0.05 -2.55
CA GLY A 71 -7.20 -1.02 -1.56
C GLY A 71 -7.99 -2.22 -2.09
N ALA A 72 -9.07 -1.98 -2.83
CA ALA A 72 -9.87 -3.04 -3.45
C ALA A 72 -9.08 -3.75 -4.57
N VAL A 73 -8.29 -3.00 -5.35
CA VAL A 73 -7.40 -3.55 -6.38
C VAL A 73 -6.29 -4.38 -5.75
N ALA A 74 -5.70 -3.95 -4.64
CA ALA A 74 -4.74 -4.77 -3.89
C ALA A 74 -5.37 -6.08 -3.38
N GLY A 75 -6.64 -6.03 -2.93
CA GLY A 75 -7.41 -7.21 -2.57
C GLY A 75 -7.61 -8.17 -3.74
N LEU A 76 -8.08 -7.66 -4.89
CA LEU A 76 -8.24 -8.44 -6.12
C LEU A 76 -6.91 -9.05 -6.59
N ALA A 77 -5.83 -8.26 -6.60
CA ALA A 77 -4.49 -8.74 -6.96
C ALA A 77 -4.00 -9.84 -6.02
N THR A 78 -4.33 -9.78 -4.73
CA THR A 78 -3.97 -10.84 -3.78
C THR A 78 -4.69 -12.16 -4.11
N VAL A 79 -5.98 -12.10 -4.47
CA VAL A 79 -6.75 -13.28 -4.88
C VAL A 79 -6.19 -13.88 -6.17
N THR A 80 -5.91 -13.04 -7.18
CA THR A 80 -5.36 -13.53 -8.46
C THR A 80 -3.95 -14.08 -8.31
N VAL A 81 -3.12 -13.52 -7.40
CA VAL A 81 -1.85 -14.13 -7.03
C VAL A 81 -2.07 -15.49 -6.41
N ALA A 82 -2.93 -15.63 -5.41
CA ALA A 82 -3.16 -16.90 -4.74
C ALA A 82 -3.62 -18.00 -5.71
N MET A 83 -4.56 -17.67 -6.60
CA MET A 83 -5.01 -18.58 -7.65
C MET A 83 -3.90 -18.90 -8.66
N GLY A 84 -3.10 -17.92 -9.07
CA GLY A 84 -1.97 -18.13 -9.97
C GLY A 84 -0.88 -19.01 -9.36
N ILE A 85 -0.61 -18.88 -8.06
CA ILE A 85 0.30 -19.78 -7.33
C ILE A 85 -0.23 -21.20 -7.34
N ALA A 86 -1.53 -21.39 -7.08
CA ALA A 86 -2.15 -22.71 -7.11
C ALA A 86 -2.10 -23.34 -8.52
N ALA A 87 -2.22 -22.53 -9.57
CA ALA A 87 -2.24 -23.01 -10.95
C ALA A 87 -0.84 -23.31 -11.52
N GLY A 88 0.19 -22.53 -11.18
CA GLY A 88 1.50 -22.61 -11.84
C GLY A 88 2.68 -22.16 -11.01
N GLY A 89 2.51 -22.03 -9.69
CA GLY A 89 3.57 -21.67 -8.75
C GLY A 89 3.84 -20.16 -8.61
N PRO A 90 4.83 -19.79 -7.77
CA PRO A 90 5.04 -18.40 -7.33
C PRO A 90 5.21 -17.38 -8.45
N ILE A 91 5.91 -17.73 -9.52
CA ILE A 91 6.17 -16.83 -10.65
C ILE A 91 4.86 -16.48 -11.38
N VAL A 92 4.02 -17.48 -11.62
CA VAL A 92 2.70 -17.30 -12.26
C VAL A 92 1.80 -16.45 -11.36
N GLY A 93 1.81 -16.70 -10.05
CA GLY A 93 1.12 -15.87 -9.07
C GLY A 93 1.53 -14.41 -9.10
N VAL A 94 2.83 -14.12 -8.98
CA VAL A 94 3.36 -12.74 -9.03
C VAL A 94 2.99 -12.06 -10.35
N GLY A 95 3.11 -12.78 -11.47
CA GLY A 95 2.70 -12.28 -12.78
C GLY A 95 1.21 -11.93 -12.84
N ALA A 96 0.33 -12.78 -12.30
CA ALA A 96 -1.10 -12.55 -12.25
C ALA A 96 -1.46 -11.31 -11.42
N GLY A 97 -0.82 -11.10 -10.27
CA GLY A 97 -1.03 -9.91 -9.44
C GLY A 97 -0.61 -8.62 -10.12
N ILE A 98 0.57 -8.61 -10.73
CA ILE A 98 1.09 -7.46 -11.50
C ILE A 98 0.16 -7.15 -12.68
N ALA A 99 -0.23 -8.18 -13.44
CA ALA A 99 -1.15 -8.04 -14.57
C ALA A 99 -2.50 -7.47 -14.12
N THR A 100 -3.02 -7.91 -12.97
CA THR A 100 -4.27 -7.40 -12.38
C THR A 100 -4.18 -5.90 -12.09
N GLY A 101 -3.14 -5.48 -11.36
CA GLY A 101 -2.94 -4.07 -11.02
C GLY A 101 -2.73 -3.18 -12.25
N LEU A 102 -1.94 -3.65 -13.22
CA LEU A 102 -1.72 -2.95 -14.48
C LEU A 102 -3.00 -2.82 -15.30
N ALA A 103 -3.77 -3.90 -15.45
CA ALA A 103 -5.02 -3.88 -16.22
C ALA A 103 -6.03 -2.89 -15.62
N VAL A 104 -6.24 -2.93 -14.30
CA VAL A 104 -7.16 -2.01 -13.63
C VAL A 104 -6.65 -0.56 -13.69
N GLY A 105 -5.36 -0.34 -13.42
CA GLY A 105 -4.75 0.99 -13.48
C GLY A 105 -4.81 1.60 -14.88
N MET A 106 -4.52 0.81 -15.92
CA MET A 106 -4.64 1.24 -17.31
C MET A 106 -6.08 1.57 -17.68
N PHE A 107 -7.04 0.76 -17.25
CA PHE A 107 -8.45 0.99 -17.52
C PHE A 107 -8.96 2.28 -16.85
N ASN A 108 -8.67 2.48 -15.55
CA ASN A 108 -9.00 3.72 -14.84
C ASN A 108 -8.31 4.94 -15.49
N GLY A 109 -7.02 4.82 -15.79
CA GLY A 109 -6.26 5.89 -16.44
C GLY A 109 -6.80 6.22 -17.83
N TRP A 110 -7.22 5.23 -18.61
CA TRP A 110 -7.84 5.43 -19.92
C TRP A 110 -9.20 6.15 -19.81
N LEU A 111 -10.06 5.74 -18.88
CA LEU A 111 -11.34 6.42 -18.62
C LEU A 111 -11.13 7.88 -18.25
N THR A 112 -10.17 8.16 -17.37
CA THR A 112 -9.90 9.53 -16.93
C THR A 112 -9.24 10.37 -18.01
N THR A 113 -8.21 9.86 -18.69
CA THR A 113 -7.42 10.67 -19.65
C THR A 113 -8.01 10.75 -21.05
N ARG A 114 -8.73 9.74 -21.53
CA ARG A 114 -9.29 9.71 -22.89
C ARG A 114 -10.77 10.00 -22.95
N ILE A 115 -11.54 9.50 -21.99
CA ILE A 115 -12.99 9.73 -21.95
C ILE A 115 -13.32 11.01 -21.16
N GLY A 116 -12.43 11.45 -20.25
CA GLY A 116 -12.61 12.67 -19.48
C GLY A 116 -13.52 12.50 -18.26
N ILE A 117 -13.70 11.26 -17.78
CA ILE A 117 -14.46 11.00 -16.56
C ILE A 117 -13.59 11.36 -15.35
N PRO A 118 -14.09 12.15 -14.37
CA PRO A 118 -13.32 12.49 -13.17
C PRO A 118 -12.78 11.24 -12.45
N SER A 119 -11.49 11.26 -12.06
CA SER A 119 -10.81 10.09 -11.46
C SER A 119 -11.46 9.56 -10.20
N PHE A 120 -11.99 10.44 -9.33
CA PHE A 120 -12.67 10.00 -8.13
C PHE A 120 -13.89 9.12 -8.47
N LEU A 121 -14.60 9.41 -9.57
CA LEU A 121 -15.79 8.66 -9.98
C LEU A 121 -15.39 7.33 -10.63
N THR A 122 -14.40 7.33 -11.52
CA THR A 122 -13.89 6.09 -12.15
C THR A 122 -13.37 5.13 -11.09
N THR A 123 -12.58 5.63 -10.13
CA THR A 123 -11.98 4.81 -9.08
C THR A 123 -12.97 4.40 -8.00
N LEU A 124 -13.98 5.22 -7.67
CA LEU A 124 -15.09 4.80 -6.81
C LEU A 124 -15.86 3.61 -7.42
N ALA A 125 -16.21 3.70 -8.70
CA ALA A 125 -16.88 2.61 -9.41
C ALA A 125 -16.00 1.36 -9.48
N MET A 126 -14.71 1.54 -9.81
CA MET A 126 -13.75 0.44 -9.88
C MET A 126 -13.53 -0.22 -8.53
N MET A 127 -13.60 0.51 -7.42
CA MET A 127 -13.53 -0.07 -6.08
C MET A 127 -14.61 -1.14 -5.87
N GLY A 128 -15.85 -0.86 -6.30
CA GLY A 128 -16.96 -1.81 -6.24
C GLY A 128 -16.73 -3.01 -7.18
N ILE A 129 -16.30 -2.76 -8.41
CA ILE A 129 -16.00 -3.81 -9.40
C ILE A 129 -14.89 -4.73 -8.91
N ALA A 130 -13.75 -4.18 -8.48
CA ALA A 130 -12.60 -4.96 -8.02
C ALA A 130 -12.97 -5.85 -6.82
N LYS A 131 -13.73 -5.29 -5.86
CA LYS A 131 -14.24 -6.06 -4.71
C LYS A 131 -15.20 -7.16 -5.15
N GLY A 132 -16.16 -6.85 -6.03
CA GLY A 132 -17.14 -7.80 -6.54
C GLY A 132 -16.50 -8.95 -7.31
N VAL A 133 -15.55 -8.64 -8.20
CA VAL A 133 -14.80 -9.66 -8.94
C VAL A 133 -13.96 -10.50 -7.99
N ALA A 134 -13.27 -9.91 -7.02
CA ALA A 134 -12.48 -10.64 -6.04
C ALA A 134 -13.34 -11.65 -5.26
N MET A 135 -14.51 -11.21 -4.80
CA MET A 135 -15.48 -12.06 -4.11
C MET A 135 -16.06 -13.15 -5.01
N TRP A 136 -16.32 -12.84 -6.29
CA TRP A 136 -16.87 -13.80 -7.23
C TRP A 136 -15.89 -14.91 -7.55
N ILE A 137 -14.64 -14.57 -7.90
CA ILE A 137 -13.62 -15.56 -8.26
C ILE A 137 -13.11 -16.35 -7.05
N SER A 138 -13.18 -15.79 -5.83
CA SER A 138 -12.81 -16.49 -4.61
C SER A 138 -13.97 -17.30 -4.00
N ALA A 139 -15.16 -17.29 -4.63
CA ALA A 139 -16.39 -17.84 -4.08
C ALA A 139 -16.66 -17.33 -2.64
N THR A 140 -16.33 -16.06 -2.37
CA THR A 140 -16.40 -15.39 -1.05
C THR A 140 -15.57 -16.03 0.06
N ALA A 141 -14.72 -17.02 -0.27
CA ALA A 141 -13.85 -17.70 0.66
C ALA A 141 -12.44 -17.12 0.65
N ALA A 142 -11.68 -17.41 1.71
CA ALA A 142 -10.25 -17.12 1.77
C ALA A 142 -9.51 -18.09 0.83
N VAL A 143 -8.64 -17.55 -0.03
CA VAL A 143 -7.78 -18.36 -0.91
C VAL A 143 -6.39 -18.46 -0.26
N PRO A 144 -6.02 -19.62 0.30
CA PRO A 144 -4.77 -19.75 1.03
C PRO A 144 -3.56 -19.77 0.07
N ILE A 145 -2.46 -19.14 0.49
CA ILE A 145 -1.19 -19.19 -0.23
C ILE A 145 -0.28 -20.21 0.47
N LEU A 146 -0.10 -21.37 -0.17
CA LEU A 146 0.65 -22.50 0.41
C LEU A 146 2.15 -22.48 0.09
N SER A 147 2.60 -21.58 -0.78
CA SER A 147 4.02 -21.46 -1.10
C SER A 147 4.78 -20.76 0.04
N SER A 148 5.60 -21.53 0.77
CA SER A 148 6.41 -21.03 1.88
C SER A 148 7.38 -19.92 1.44
N GLY A 149 8.03 -20.09 0.29
CA GLY A 149 8.96 -19.10 -0.28
C GLY A 149 8.26 -17.77 -0.62
N TYR A 150 7.09 -17.83 -1.25
CA TYR A 150 6.29 -16.64 -1.53
C TYR A 150 5.84 -15.95 -0.23
N SER A 151 5.26 -16.72 0.70
CA SER A 151 4.73 -16.19 1.96
C SER A 151 5.83 -15.61 2.85
N TRP A 152 7.06 -16.12 2.76
CA TRP A 152 8.22 -15.53 3.42
C TRP A 152 8.62 -14.21 2.75
N LEU A 153 8.72 -14.17 1.41
CA LEU A 153 9.22 -12.98 0.69
C LEU A 153 8.24 -11.80 0.66
N PHE A 154 6.93 -12.06 0.57
CA PHE A 154 5.89 -11.04 0.40
C PHE A 154 4.90 -10.94 1.57
N GLY A 155 5.12 -11.67 2.66
CA GLY A 155 4.22 -11.69 3.81
C GLY A 155 4.94 -11.73 5.16
N GLY A 156 5.06 -12.92 5.73
CA GLY A 156 5.47 -13.15 7.11
C GLY A 156 6.98 -13.30 7.34
N GLY A 157 7.82 -13.25 6.31
CA GLY A 157 9.25 -13.51 6.46
C GLY A 157 10.01 -12.46 7.27
N ASN A 158 11.13 -12.89 7.82
CA ASN A 158 12.04 -12.10 8.64
C ASN A 158 13.49 -12.32 8.22
N LEU A 159 14.26 -11.24 8.24
CA LEU A 159 15.71 -11.26 8.23
C LEU A 159 16.20 -10.79 9.60
N GLY A 160 16.44 -11.76 10.49
CA GLY A 160 16.70 -11.48 11.90
C GLY A 160 15.51 -10.74 12.55
N PRO A 161 15.70 -9.56 13.15
CA PRO A 161 14.62 -8.78 13.76
C PRO A 161 13.80 -7.97 12.74
N VAL A 162 14.22 -7.90 11.47
CA VAL A 162 13.61 -7.01 10.47
C VAL A 162 12.65 -7.79 9.55
N PRO A 163 11.36 -7.41 9.50
CA PRO A 163 10.41 -7.94 8.53
C PRO A 163 10.85 -7.68 7.09
N VAL A 164 10.75 -8.68 6.22
CA VAL A 164 11.09 -8.55 4.79
C VAL A 164 10.25 -7.45 4.12
N LEU A 165 9.01 -7.25 4.56
CA LEU A 165 8.13 -6.18 4.08
C LEU A 165 8.69 -4.77 4.31
N MET A 166 9.49 -4.55 5.37
CA MET A 166 10.16 -3.26 5.56
C MET A 166 11.22 -3.01 4.49
N LEU A 167 11.88 -4.05 4.00
CA LEU A 167 12.84 -3.92 2.90
C LEU A 167 12.13 -3.55 1.61
N TRP A 168 10.99 -4.17 1.31
CA TRP A 168 10.16 -3.77 0.17
C TRP A 168 9.71 -2.31 0.27
N MET A 169 9.24 -1.88 1.44
CA MET A 169 8.90 -0.48 1.70
C MET A 169 10.10 0.45 1.45
N ALA A 170 11.28 0.12 1.98
CA ALA A 170 12.48 0.95 1.82
C ALA A 170 12.95 1.00 0.36
N VAL A 171 12.97 -0.14 -0.33
CA VAL A 171 13.38 -0.24 -1.74
C VAL A 171 12.40 0.51 -2.64
N LEU A 172 11.11 0.24 -2.54
CA LEU A 172 10.09 0.92 -3.34
C LEU A 172 9.97 2.40 -2.98
N GLY A 173 10.18 2.77 -1.72
CA GLY A 173 10.25 4.16 -1.29
C GLY A 173 11.45 4.89 -1.89
N GLY A 174 12.62 4.25 -1.89
CA GLY A 174 13.83 4.79 -2.52
C GLY A 174 13.66 4.96 -4.04
N ILE A 175 13.13 3.93 -4.71
CA ILE A 175 12.81 3.97 -6.14
C ILE A 175 11.79 5.09 -6.41
N GLY A 176 10.69 5.12 -5.67
CA GLY A 176 9.64 6.12 -5.80
C GLY A 176 10.17 7.54 -5.61
N HIS A 177 11.02 7.76 -4.61
CA HIS A 177 11.67 9.05 -4.36
C HIS A 177 12.55 9.48 -5.54
N ILE A 178 13.42 8.59 -6.03
CA ILE A 178 14.32 8.88 -7.16
C ILE A 178 13.50 9.14 -8.43
N VAL A 179 12.50 8.30 -8.71
CA VAL A 179 11.64 8.45 -9.89
C VAL A 179 10.86 9.76 -9.83
N LEU A 180 10.26 10.11 -8.69
CA LEU A 180 9.47 11.33 -8.57
C LEU A 180 10.34 12.59 -8.63
N ARG A 181 11.48 12.63 -7.93
CA ARG A 181 12.30 13.85 -7.81
C ARG A 181 13.40 14.01 -8.84
N ARG A 182 13.96 12.91 -9.35
CA ARG A 182 15.18 12.95 -10.18
C ARG A 182 14.98 12.47 -11.61
N SER A 183 13.82 11.89 -11.96
CA SER A 183 13.58 11.40 -13.32
C SER A 183 12.81 12.42 -14.20
N GLY A 184 12.88 12.24 -15.52
CA GLY A 184 12.01 12.96 -16.46
C GLY A 184 10.53 12.54 -16.38
N PHE A 185 10.23 11.35 -15.86
CA PHE A 185 8.85 10.92 -15.63
C PHE A 185 8.20 11.72 -14.47
N GLY A 186 8.89 11.82 -13.33
CA GLY A 186 8.38 12.56 -12.17
C GLY A 186 8.09 14.03 -12.47
N ARG A 187 8.96 14.70 -13.24
CA ARG A 187 8.73 16.08 -13.71
C ARG A 187 7.46 16.22 -14.54
N ARG A 188 7.14 15.24 -15.40
CA ARG A 188 5.91 15.24 -16.21
C ARG A 188 4.67 15.02 -15.34
N VAL A 189 4.74 14.09 -14.39
CA VAL A 189 3.65 13.82 -13.43
C VAL A 189 3.31 15.06 -12.61
N LEU A 190 4.31 15.75 -12.06
CA LEU A 190 4.09 16.97 -11.30
C LEU A 190 3.54 18.10 -12.18
N ALA A 191 4.04 18.24 -13.40
CA ALA A 191 3.54 19.25 -14.34
C ALA A 191 2.09 19.01 -14.77
N THR A 192 1.62 17.75 -14.78
CA THR A 192 0.21 17.44 -15.07
C THR A 192 -0.73 17.80 -13.91
N GLY A 193 -0.25 17.73 -12.65
CA GLY A 193 -1.08 17.98 -11.47
C GLY A 193 -1.30 19.45 -11.10
N GLY A 194 -0.59 20.37 -11.75
CA GLY A 194 -0.66 21.82 -11.49
C GLY A 194 0.47 22.34 -10.62
#